data_AF-A0A968YHT7-F1
#
_entry.id   AF-A0A968YHT7-F1
#
_cell.length_a   1.000
_cell.length_b   1.000
_cell.length_c   1.000
_cell.angle_alpha   90.00
_cell.angle_beta   90.00
_cell.angle_gamma   90.00
#
_symmetry.space_group_name_H-M   'P 1'
#
loop_
_entity.id
_entity.type
_entity.pdbx_description
1 polymer ?
#
loop_
_entity_poly.entity_id
_entity_poly.type
_entity_poly.pdbx_seq_one_letter_code
_entity_poly.pdbx_strand_id
1 'polypeptide(L)'
;MSNAKKSELMKLSCKLQAIASAAYDAAQDCQGNAKALLALLRQLEQLHRQIRDGAFQQSLPDNRQALYSLLRDIEAEGGWPYIERMRLQAFLTNVEQEAAVENSTEVLENDSSLNW
;
A
#
# COMPACT_ATOMS: atom_id res chain seq x y z
N MET A 1 28.14 -16.68 -21.33
CA MET A 1 27.32 -16.60 -20.09
C MET A 1 26.15 -15.60 -20.17
N SER A 2 25.92 -14.94 -21.31
CA SER A 2 24.95 -13.84 -21.44
C SER A 2 23.50 -14.29 -21.69
N ASN A 3 23.28 -15.44 -22.35
CA ASN A 3 21.93 -15.89 -22.73
C ASN A 3 21.17 -16.54 -21.56
N ALA A 4 21.86 -17.25 -20.66
CA ALA A 4 21.26 -17.86 -19.48
C ALA A 4 20.74 -16.82 -18.48
N LYS A 5 21.57 -15.81 -18.16
CA LYS A 5 21.16 -14.69 -17.28
C LYS A 5 19.99 -13.90 -17.86
N LYS A 6 19.97 -13.68 -19.19
CA LYS A 6 18.83 -13.03 -19.87
C LYS A 6 17.54 -13.85 -19.76
N SER A 7 17.63 -15.19 -19.88
CA SER A 7 16.49 -16.09 -19.71
C SER A 7 15.94 -16.08 -18.28
N GLU A 8 16.82 -16.05 -17.27
CA GLU A 8 16.42 -15.94 -15.86
C GLU A 8 15.73 -14.62 -15.54
N LEU A 9 16.26 -13.50 -16.05
CA LEU A 9 15.64 -12.19 -15.90
C LEU A 9 14.25 -12.12 -16.55
N MET A 10 14.08 -12.72 -17.74
CA MET A 10 12.76 -12.82 -18.36
C MET A 10 11.78 -13.65 -17.53
N LYS A 11 12.22 -14.79 -17.01
CA LYS A 11 11.38 -15.63 -16.13
C LYS A 11 10.96 -14.88 -14.86
N LEU A 12 11.87 -14.11 -14.28
CA LEU A 12 11.57 -13.28 -13.10
C LEU A 12 10.55 -12.20 -13.45
N SER A 13 10.74 -11.49 -14.56
CA SER A 13 9.79 -10.48 -15.05
C SER A 13 8.39 -11.05 -15.26
N CYS A 14 8.26 -12.22 -15.90
CA CYS A 14 6.96 -12.88 -16.07
C CYS A 14 6.30 -13.23 -14.73
N LYS A 15 7.07 -13.70 -13.73
CA LYS A 15 6.54 -14.00 -12.40
C LYS A 15 6.07 -12.75 -11.67
N LEU A 16 6.84 -11.66 -11.72
CA LEU A 16 6.45 -10.39 -11.12
C LEU A 16 5.18 -9.84 -11.76
N GLN A 17 5.07 -9.92 -13.09
CA GLN A 17 3.86 -9.52 -13.81
C GLN A 17 2.65 -10.35 -13.38
N ALA A 18 2.80 -11.68 -13.22
CA ALA A 18 1.71 -12.53 -12.77
C ALA A 18 1.24 -12.19 -11.35
N ILE A 19 2.16 -11.87 -10.44
CA ILE A 19 1.82 -11.42 -9.07
C ILE A 19 1.05 -10.09 -9.13
N ALA A 20 1.53 -9.14 -9.93
CA ALA A 20 0.86 -7.85 -10.09
C ALA A 20 -0.56 -8.02 -10.64
N SER A 21 -0.72 -8.78 -11.72
CA SER A 21 -2.03 -9.07 -12.32
C SER A 21 -2.98 -9.71 -11.30
N ALA A 22 -2.53 -10.75 -10.57
CA ALA A 22 -3.37 -11.40 -9.56
C ALA A 22 -3.80 -10.45 -8.43
N ALA A 23 -2.91 -9.54 -7.99
CA ALA A 23 -3.24 -8.54 -6.99
C ALA A 23 -4.25 -7.50 -7.51
N TYR A 24 -4.12 -7.08 -8.78
CA TYR A 24 -5.07 -6.17 -9.42
C TYR A 24 -6.44 -6.81 -9.61
N ASP A 25 -6.49 -8.06 -10.10
CA ASP A 25 -7.74 -8.79 -10.28
C ASP A 25 -8.49 -8.93 -8.94
N ALA A 26 -7.78 -9.32 -7.88
CA ALA A 26 -8.36 -9.39 -6.53
C ALA A 26 -8.87 -8.03 -6.03
N ALA A 27 -8.19 -6.93 -6.36
CA ALA A 27 -8.65 -5.59 -5.99
C ALA A 27 -9.92 -5.17 -6.75
N GLN A 28 -10.04 -5.53 -8.03
CA GLN A 28 -11.24 -5.30 -8.84
C GLN A 28 -12.43 -6.11 -8.29
N ASP A 29 -12.22 -7.38 -7.96
CA ASP A 29 -13.26 -8.24 -7.38
C ASP A 29 -13.77 -7.74 -6.01
N CYS A 30 -12.92 -6.99 -5.29
CA CYS A 30 -13.25 -6.40 -3.99
C CYS A 30 -13.79 -4.97 -4.07
N GLN A 31 -14.01 -4.41 -5.27
CA GLN A 31 -14.40 -3.01 -5.44
C GLN A 31 -15.69 -2.68 -4.65
N GLY A 32 -15.66 -1.58 -3.90
CA GLY A 32 -16.77 -1.18 -3.04
C GLY A 32 -16.88 -1.93 -1.71
N ASN A 33 -16.09 -2.98 -1.48
CA ASN A 33 -16.04 -3.72 -0.22
C ASN A 33 -14.76 -3.40 0.57
N ALA A 34 -14.82 -2.39 1.43
CA ALA A 34 -13.69 -1.95 2.24
C ALA A 34 -13.07 -3.05 3.11
N LYS A 35 -13.86 -3.99 3.63
CA LYS A 35 -13.35 -5.10 4.46
C LYS A 35 -12.56 -6.12 3.61
N ALA A 36 -13.04 -6.41 2.40
CA ALA A 36 -12.35 -7.31 1.48
C ALA A 36 -11.04 -6.68 0.96
N LEU A 37 -11.06 -5.39 0.61
CA LEU A 37 -9.85 -4.64 0.26
C LEU A 37 -8.84 -4.60 1.41
N LEU A 38 -9.29 -4.40 2.66
CA LEU A 38 -8.41 -4.47 3.83
C LEU A 38 -7.79 -5.86 4.03
N ALA A 39 -8.55 -6.93 3.77
CA ALA A 39 -8.01 -8.30 3.83
C ALA A 39 -6.93 -8.52 2.76
N LEU A 40 -7.15 -8.05 1.53
CA LEU A 40 -6.16 -8.08 0.45
C LEU A 40 -4.87 -7.34 0.85
N LEU A 41 -4.99 -6.10 1.36
CA LEU A 41 -3.84 -5.31 1.80
C LEU A 41 -3.04 -5.99 2.92
N ARG A 42 -3.73 -6.60 3.89
CA ARG A 42 -3.06 -7.36 4.97
C ARG A 42 -2.31 -8.58 4.44
N GLN A 43 -2.89 -9.28 3.46
CA GLN A 43 -2.23 -10.43 2.85
C GLN A 43 -0.97 -10.03 2.08
N LEU A 44 -1.03 -8.92 1.32
CA LEU A 44 0.13 -8.37 0.62
C LEU A 44 1.23 -7.94 1.61
N GLU A 45 0.85 -7.31 2.72
CA GLU A 45 1.79 -6.94 3.77
C GLU A 45 2.46 -8.18 4.40
N GLN A 46 1.69 -9.22 4.69
CA GLN A 46 2.23 -10.47 5.24
C GLN A 46 3.23 -11.11 4.28
N LEU A 47 2.90 -11.20 2.99
CA LEU A 47 3.78 -11.73 1.96
C LEU A 47 5.09 -10.91 1.89
N HIS A 48 4.97 -9.59 1.90
CA HIS A 48 6.11 -8.69 1.93
C HIS A 48 7.03 -8.94 3.14
N ARG A 49 6.46 -9.03 4.36
CA ARG A 49 7.24 -9.32 5.57
C ARG A 49 7.96 -10.68 5.49
N GLN A 50 7.29 -11.72 4.99
CA GLN A 50 7.89 -13.05 4.84
C GLN A 50 9.08 -13.04 3.88
N ILE A 51 8.98 -12.32 2.76
CA ILE A 51 10.08 -12.17 1.80
C ILE A 51 11.22 -11.37 2.42
N ARG A 52 10.89 -10.26 3.10
CA ARG A 52 11.87 -9.36 3.74
C ARG A 52 12.66 -10.06 4.84
N ASP A 53 11.97 -10.67 5.80
CA ASP A 53 12.56 -11.28 7.00
C ASP A 53 13.19 -12.66 6.68
N GLY A 54 12.78 -13.28 5.57
CA GLY A 54 13.34 -14.52 5.05
C GLY A 54 14.38 -14.28 3.95
N ALA A 55 13.96 -14.48 2.70
CA ALA A 55 14.86 -14.53 1.55
C ALA A 55 15.74 -13.27 1.39
N PHE A 56 15.18 -12.07 1.60
CA PHE A 56 15.93 -10.82 1.44
C PHE A 56 16.97 -10.63 2.54
N GLN A 57 16.60 -10.81 3.81
CA GLN A 57 17.54 -10.70 4.94
C GLN A 57 18.69 -11.71 4.82
N GLN A 58 18.40 -12.95 4.40
CA GLN A 58 19.44 -13.97 4.19
C GLN A 58 20.33 -13.68 2.97
N SER A 59 19.86 -12.84 2.04
CA SER A 59 20.62 -12.44 0.85
C SER A 59 21.41 -11.15 1.06
N LEU A 60 21.37 -10.55 2.26
CA LEU A 60 22.12 -9.32 2.54
C LEU A 60 23.63 -9.57 2.44
N PRO A 61 24.39 -8.66 1.82
CA PRO A 61 25.84 -8.79 1.75
C PRO A 61 26.48 -8.76 3.14
N ASP A 62 27.43 -9.64 3.38
CA ASP A 62 28.27 -9.69 4.58
C ASP A 62 29.43 -8.67 4.54
N ASN A 63 29.80 -8.19 3.34
CA ASN A 63 30.76 -7.11 3.16
C ASN A 63 30.08 -5.73 3.13
N ARG A 64 30.64 -4.80 3.92
CA ARG A 64 30.16 -3.42 4.06
C ARG A 64 30.04 -2.68 2.72
N GLN A 65 31.00 -2.85 1.81
CA GLN A 65 30.97 -2.13 0.53
C GLN A 65 29.77 -2.54 -0.35
N ALA A 66 29.49 -3.84 -0.41
CA ALA A 66 28.34 -4.36 -1.13
C ALA A 66 27.02 -3.98 -0.45
N LEU A 67 27.00 -3.96 0.89
CA LEU A 67 25.87 -3.45 1.64
C LEU A 67 25.62 -1.95 1.36
N TYR A 68 26.67 -1.12 1.32
CA TYR A 68 26.54 0.30 0.97
C TYR A 68 26.06 0.51 -0.47
N SER A 69 26.48 -0.33 -1.41
CA SER A 69 25.95 -0.28 -2.79
C SER A 69 24.46 -0.58 -2.80
N LEU A 70 24.06 -1.69 -2.16
CA LEU A 70 22.66 -2.08 -2.05
C LEU A 70 21.80 -1.01 -1.38
N LEU A 71 22.29 -0.40 -0.30
CA LEU A 71 21.59 0.68 0.39
C LEU A 71 21.41 1.92 -0.48
N ARG A 72 22.43 2.31 -1.27
CA ARG A 72 22.31 3.42 -2.22
C ARG A 72 21.32 3.12 -3.34
N ASP A 73 21.28 1.88 -3.83
CA ASP A 73 20.32 1.46 -4.86
C ASP A 73 18.89 1.54 -4.30
N ILE A 74 18.68 1.08 -3.06
CA ILE A 74 17.41 1.18 -2.33
C ILE A 74 17.00 2.65 -2.13
N GLU A 75 17.92 3.53 -1.71
CA GLU A 75 17.63 4.96 -1.53
C GLU A 75 17.26 5.66 -2.85
N ALA A 76 17.92 5.31 -3.96
CA ALA A 76 17.66 5.89 -5.27
C ALA A 76 16.28 5.51 -5.85
N GLU A 77 15.77 4.31 -5.52
CA GLU A 77 14.48 3.79 -6.00
C GLU A 77 13.28 4.15 -5.11
N GLY A 78 13.49 4.89 -4.00
CA GLY A 78 12.41 5.38 -3.14
C GLY A 78 12.48 4.93 -1.67
N GLY A 79 13.63 4.43 -1.21
CA GLY A 79 13.88 4.07 0.18
C GLY A 79 13.67 2.58 0.49
N TRP A 80 13.83 2.21 1.76
CA TRP A 80 13.62 0.84 2.24
C TRP A 80 12.26 0.31 1.77
N PRO A 81 12.11 -1.00 1.46
CA PRO A 81 10.83 -1.56 1.06
C PRO A 81 9.80 -1.36 2.18
N TYR A 82 9.06 -0.27 2.05
CA TYR A 82 8.10 0.24 3.02
C TYR A 82 6.76 0.27 2.30
N ILE A 83 5.89 -0.65 2.67
CA ILE A 83 4.48 -0.53 2.30
C ILE A 83 3.90 0.49 3.28
N GLU A 84 3.59 1.69 2.77
CA GLU A 84 2.94 2.73 3.58
C GLU A 84 1.69 2.16 4.24
N ARG A 85 1.63 2.23 5.57
CA ARG A 85 0.40 1.96 6.31
C ARG A 85 -0.45 3.23 6.31
N MET A 86 -1.66 3.14 5.79
CA MET A 86 -2.64 4.21 5.97
C MET A 86 -2.83 4.50 7.46
N ARG A 87 -2.68 5.76 7.85
CA ARG A 87 -2.98 6.21 9.21
C ARG A 87 -4.49 6.29 9.34
N LEU A 88 -5.08 5.60 10.32
CA LEU A 88 -6.52 5.64 10.61
C LEU A 88 -7.05 7.08 10.76
N GLN A 89 -6.22 7.99 11.25
CA GLN A 89 -6.51 9.42 11.35
C GLN A 89 -6.91 10.06 10.01
N ALA A 90 -6.30 9.64 8.89
CA ALA A 90 -6.63 10.16 7.56
C ALA A 90 -8.01 9.70 7.06
N PHE A 91 -8.56 8.60 7.61
CA PHE A 91 -9.93 8.15 7.32
C PHE A 91 -10.96 8.84 8.21
N LEU A 92 -10.59 9.15 9.46
CA LEU A 92 -11.48 9.80 10.42
C LEU A 92 -11.76 11.26 10.03
N THR A 93 -10.85 11.92 9.32
CA THR A 93 -11.07 13.29 8.80
C THR A 93 -12.32 13.40 7.92
N ASN A 94 -12.63 12.38 7.12
CA ASN A 94 -13.82 12.39 6.26
C ASN A 94 -15.12 12.24 7.08
N VAL A 95 -15.08 11.44 8.15
CA VAL A 95 -16.22 11.23 9.07
C VAL A 95 -16.50 12.48 9.90
N GLU A 96 -15.45 13.19 10.32
CA GLU A 96 -15.57 14.46 11.05
C GLU A 96 -16.09 15.60 10.16
N GLN A 97 -15.76 15.61 8.87
CA GLN A 97 -16.30 16.57 7.90
C GLN A 97 -17.79 16.34 7.61
N GLU A 98 -18.24 15.09 7.52
CA GLU A 98 -19.66 14.77 7.30
C GLU A 98 -20.51 15.16 8.52
N ALA A 99 -20.02 14.89 9.73
CA ALA A 99 -20.67 15.31 10.98
C ALA A 99 -20.72 16.84 11.17
N ALA A 100 -19.74 17.58 10.65
CA ALA A 100 -19.70 19.04 10.72
C ALA A 100 -20.69 19.73 9.75
N VAL A 101 -20.98 19.09 8.60
CA VAL A 101 -21.92 19.63 7.60
C VAL A 101 -23.37 19.46 8.05
N GLU A 102 -23.74 18.32 8.64
CA GLU A 102 -25.08 18.08 9.20
C GLU A 102 -25.41 19.08 10.33
N ASN A 103 -24.44 19.34 11.22
CA ASN A 103 -24.63 20.24 12.37
C ASN A 103 -24.70 21.73 11.99
N SER A 104 -24.38 22.09 10.75
CA SER A 104 -24.48 23.47 10.23
C SER A 104 -25.79 23.76 9.50
N THR A 105 -26.52 22.71 9.11
CA THR A 105 -27.80 22.84 8.39
C THR A 105 -28.98 22.98 9.36
N GLU A 106 -28.91 22.39 10.55
CA GLU A 106 -29.96 22.49 11.57
C GLU A 106 -30.09 23.89 12.21
N VAL A 107 -29.07 24.75 12.10
CA VAL A 107 -29.08 26.07 12.78
C VAL A 107 -29.78 27.16 11.95
N LEU A 108 -30.07 26.92 10.66
CA LEU A 108 -30.65 27.96 9.79
C LEU A 108 -32.18 27.87 9.58
N GLU A 109 -32.85 26.83 10.06
CA GLU A 109 -34.31 26.71 9.90
C GLU A 109 -35.15 27.21 11.09
N ASN A 110 -34.53 27.54 12.23
CA ASN A 110 -35.28 27.82 13.47
C ASN A 110 -35.55 29.32 13.77
N ASP A 111 -35.32 30.24 12.82
CA ASP A 111 -35.54 31.69 13.01
C ASP A 111 -36.65 32.29 12.12
N SER A 112 -37.56 31.45 11.59
CA SER A 112 -38.67 31.88 10.73
C SER A 112 -40.06 31.71 11.34
N SER A 113 -40.22 31.96 12.64
CA SER A 113 -41.57 32.09 13.21
C SER A 113 -41.65 33.05 14.39
N LEU A 114 -41.27 34.30 14.15
CA LEU A 114 -41.98 35.43 14.75
C LEU A 114 -43.31 35.61 13.99
N ASN A 115 -44.43 35.35 14.64
CA ASN A 115 -45.69 36.01 14.28
C ASN A 115 -46.66 36.01 15.48
N TRP A 116 -46.79 37.21 16.06
CA TRP A 116 -47.88 37.82 16.87
C TRP A 116 -48.34 37.15 18.17
#